data_AF-A0AAE3JHA9-F1
#
_entry.id   AF-A0AAE3JHA9-F1
#
_cell.length_a   1.000
_cell.length_b   1.000
_cell.length_c   1.000
_cell.angle_alpha   90.00
_cell.angle_beta   90.00
_cell.angle_gamma   90.00
#
_symmetry.space_group_name_H-M   'P 1'
#
loop_
_entity.id
_entity.type
_entity.pdbx_description
1 polymer ?
#
loop_
_entity_poly.entity_id
_entity_poly.type
_entity_poly.pdbx_seq_one_letter_code
_entity_poly.pdbx_strand_id
1 'polypeptide(L)'
;MTTKIDIENIKSKVIDLTKVDSIKILTKKIRAIAYYDWEKDLIVINEDIFKNVSEDCLTYIIVHEVIHKLTNTKGHGAKFLNKLLSIYSMDEITKYETEIYSAIQKSNLRTKLL
;
A
#
# COMPACT_ATOMS: atom_id res chain seq x y z
N MET A 1 -3.66 4.42 23.33
CA MET A 1 -2.70 5.37 22.73
C MET A 1 -2.67 5.10 21.25
N THR A 2 -3.22 5.99 20.42
CA THR A 2 -3.06 5.94 18.97
C THR A 2 -1.62 6.31 18.65
N THR A 3 -0.78 5.32 18.35
CA THR A 3 0.57 5.55 17.82
C THR A 3 0.41 6.41 16.58
N LYS A 4 0.97 7.62 16.61
CA LYS A 4 0.92 8.53 15.47
C LYS A 4 1.70 7.88 14.33
N ILE A 5 1.05 7.68 13.21
CA ILE A 5 1.66 7.10 12.01
C ILE A 5 2.80 8.01 11.55
N ASP A 6 3.99 7.44 11.44
CA ASP A 6 5.16 8.15 10.93
C ASP A 6 5.31 7.89 9.43
N ILE A 7 4.85 8.86 8.63
CA ILE A 7 4.92 8.79 7.16
C ILE A 7 6.37 8.72 6.67
N GLU A 8 7.32 9.37 7.35
CA GLU A 8 8.72 9.37 6.90
C GLU A 8 9.36 8.01 7.18
N ASN A 9 9.01 7.36 8.30
CA ASN A 9 9.43 5.98 8.55
C ASN A 9 8.87 5.01 7.50
N ILE A 10 7.58 5.14 7.16
CA ILE A 10 6.96 4.34 6.09
C ILE A 10 7.70 4.56 4.76
N LYS A 11 7.97 5.81 4.38
CA LYS A 11 8.70 6.12 3.14
C LYS A 11 10.07 5.47 3.11
N SER A 12 10.83 5.57 4.20
CA SER A 12 12.15 4.93 4.31
C SER A 12 12.04 3.42 4.10
N LYS A 13 11.14 2.75 4.82
CA LYS A 13 10.90 1.30 4.66
C LYS A 13 10.55 0.92 3.22
N VAL A 14 9.66 1.66 2.58
CA VAL A 14 9.25 1.40 1.19
C VAL A 14 10.43 1.56 0.23
N ILE A 15 11.21 2.63 0.37
CA ILE A 15 12.42 2.88 -0.43
C ILE A 15 13.41 1.72 -0.25
N ASP A 16 13.64 1.30 0.99
CA ASP A 16 14.56 0.21 1.31
C ASP A 16 14.12 -1.13 0.71
N LEU A 17 12.81 -1.43 0.75
CA LEU A 17 12.24 -2.68 0.22
C LEU A 17 12.18 -2.69 -1.31
N THR A 18 11.82 -1.57 -1.92
CA THR A 18 11.54 -1.50 -3.37
C THR A 18 12.73 -1.03 -4.20
N LYS A 19 13.73 -0.41 -3.57
CA LYS A 19 14.91 0.19 -4.19
C LYS A 19 14.58 1.32 -5.18
N VAL A 20 13.54 2.09 -4.89
CA VAL A 20 13.21 3.31 -5.64
C VAL A 20 13.85 4.54 -5.01
N ASP A 21 14.18 5.55 -5.79
CA ASP A 21 14.89 6.73 -5.29
C ASP A 21 14.03 7.61 -4.37
N SER A 22 12.73 7.72 -4.67
CA SER A 22 11.79 8.51 -3.89
C SER A 22 10.35 8.08 -4.14
N ILE A 23 9.48 8.39 -3.18
CA ILE A 23 8.03 8.22 -3.32
C ILE A 23 7.30 9.46 -2.84
N LYS A 24 6.19 9.78 -3.51
CA LYS A 24 5.25 10.83 -3.10
C LYS A 24 3.96 10.18 -2.65
N ILE A 25 3.44 10.59 -1.50
CA ILE A 25 2.21 10.04 -0.92
C ILE A 25 1.24 11.19 -0.68
N LEU A 26 -0.02 11.00 -1.09
CA LEU A 26 -1.13 11.90 -0.84
C LEU A 26 -2.28 11.12 -0.17
N THR A 27 -2.81 11.64 0.92
CA THR A 27 -4.02 11.09 1.56
C THR A 27 -5.24 11.92 1.17
N LYS A 28 -6.31 11.27 0.72
CA LYS A 28 -7.61 11.93 0.43
C LYS A 28 -8.77 10.93 0.48
N LYS A 29 -10.02 11.42 0.59
CA LYS A 29 -11.22 10.55 0.44
C LYS A 29 -11.32 9.99 -0.97
N ILE A 30 -11.28 8.67 -1.10
CA ILE A 30 -11.48 7.92 -2.35
C ILE A 30 -12.28 6.63 -2.09
N ARG A 31 -12.71 5.94 -3.15
CA ARG A 31 -13.40 4.63 -3.04
C ARG A 31 -12.44 3.44 -3.01
N ALA A 32 -11.24 3.56 -3.58
CA ALA A 32 -10.23 2.50 -3.51
C ALA A 32 -9.49 2.56 -2.16
N ILE A 33 -8.70 1.53 -1.85
CA ILE A 33 -7.78 1.54 -0.70
C ILE A 33 -6.61 2.49 -0.98
N ALA A 34 -5.97 2.30 -2.13
CA ALA A 34 -4.96 3.17 -2.69
C ALA A 34 -4.96 3.05 -4.22
N TYR A 35 -4.19 3.91 -4.88
CA TYR A 35 -3.78 3.73 -6.27
C TYR A 35 -2.50 4.52 -6.58
N TYR A 36 -1.74 4.05 -7.56
CA TYR A 36 -0.70 4.84 -8.21
C TYR A 36 -1.28 5.84 -9.24
N ASP A 37 -0.92 7.12 -9.15
CA ASP A 37 -1.23 8.16 -10.13
C ASP A 37 -0.01 8.34 -11.06
N TRP A 38 -0.07 7.73 -12.26
CA TRP A 38 1.01 7.78 -13.24
C TRP A 38 1.28 9.18 -13.81
N GLU A 39 0.26 10.03 -13.90
CA GLU A 39 0.41 11.38 -14.44
C GLU A 39 1.17 12.29 -13.46
N LYS A 40 0.89 12.14 -12.17
CA LYS A 40 1.48 12.98 -11.11
C LYS A 40 2.67 12.33 -10.40
N ASP A 41 2.98 11.09 -10.74
CA ASP A 41 4.01 10.26 -10.13
C ASP A 41 3.88 10.21 -8.59
N LEU A 42 2.68 9.87 -8.10
CA LEU A 42 2.40 9.81 -6.67
C LEU A 42 1.44 8.67 -6.31
N ILE A 43 1.47 8.26 -5.05
CA ILE A 43 0.60 7.24 -4.47
C ILE A 43 -0.51 7.95 -3.71
N VAL A 44 -1.75 7.65 -4.07
CA VAL A 44 -2.93 8.15 -3.35
C VAL A 44 -3.41 7.07 -2.40
N ILE A 45 -3.53 7.39 -1.11
CA ILE A 45 -4.11 6.51 -0.10
C ILE A 45 -5.44 7.08 0.38
N ASN A 46 -6.40 6.20 0.59
CA ASN A 46 -7.65 6.56 1.22
C ASN A 46 -7.43 7.03 2.67
N GLU A 47 -7.91 8.22 3.01
CA GLU A 47 -7.78 8.76 4.36
C GLU A 47 -8.39 7.87 5.45
N ASP A 48 -9.41 7.09 5.12
CA ASP A 48 -10.04 6.20 6.09
C ASP A 48 -9.16 4.97 6.33
N ILE A 49 -8.54 4.42 5.28
CA ILE A 49 -7.54 3.36 5.43
C ILE A 49 -6.36 3.87 6.25
N PHE A 50 -5.86 5.06 5.92
CA PHE A 50 -4.75 5.70 6.63
C PHE A 50 -4.98 5.79 8.14
N LYS A 51 -6.23 5.97 8.59
CA LYS A 51 -6.56 6.10 10.02
C LYS A 51 -6.82 4.76 10.72
N ASN A 52 -7.08 3.69 9.97
CA ASN A 52 -7.64 2.44 10.52
C ASN A 52 -6.72 1.22 10.40
N VAL A 53 -5.60 1.31 9.69
CA VAL A 53 -4.64 0.19 9.56
C VAL A 53 -3.32 0.49 10.24
N SER A 54 -2.53 -0.56 10.52
CA SER A 54 -1.21 -0.42 11.13
C SER A 54 -0.20 0.21 10.18
N GLU A 55 0.91 0.71 10.72
CA GLU A 55 2.02 1.23 9.92
C GLU A 55 2.58 0.18 8.94
N ASP A 56 2.65 -1.08 9.37
CA ASP A 56 3.13 -2.17 8.51
C ASP A 56 2.14 -2.47 7.38
N CYS A 57 0.83 -2.44 7.66
CA CYS A 57 -0.20 -2.53 6.62
C CYS A 57 -0.12 -1.36 5.63
N LEU A 58 0.12 -0.13 6.10
CA LEU A 58 0.33 1.01 5.21
C LEU A 58 1.59 0.85 4.35
N THR A 59 2.67 0.38 4.96
CA THR A 59 3.92 0.08 4.25
C THR A 59 3.66 -0.92 3.13
N TYR A 60 2.95 -2.02 3.42
CA TYR A 60 2.56 -3.02 2.43
C TYR A 60 1.71 -2.42 1.30
N ILE A 61 0.67 -1.63 1.63
CA ILE A 61 -0.19 -0.96 0.63
C ILE A 61 0.66 -0.08 -0.30
N ILE A 62 1.59 0.69 0.24
CA ILE A 62 2.42 1.59 -0.56
C ILE A 62 3.42 0.79 -1.42
N VAL A 63 4.02 -0.28 -0.89
CA VAL A 63 4.84 -1.19 -1.69
C VAL A 63 4.04 -1.78 -2.86
N HIS A 64 2.79 -2.19 -2.62
CA HIS A 64 1.89 -2.70 -3.66
C HIS A 64 1.74 -1.69 -4.82
N GLU A 65 1.46 -0.43 -4.51
CA GLU A 65 1.35 0.64 -5.52
C GLU A 65 2.68 0.96 -6.22
N VAL A 66 3.81 0.91 -5.49
CA VAL A 66 5.14 1.07 -6.10
C VAL A 66 5.44 -0.07 -7.07
N ILE A 67 5.02 -1.30 -6.76
CA ILE A 67 5.22 -2.44 -7.67
C ILE A 67 4.44 -2.23 -8.97
N HIS A 68 3.21 -1.68 -8.94
CA HIS A 68 2.48 -1.30 -10.16
C HIS A 68 3.29 -0.36 -11.05
N LYS A 69 3.95 0.64 -10.46
CA LYS A 69 4.89 1.53 -11.18
C LYS A 69 6.08 0.75 -11.74
N LEU A 70 6.79 0.00 -10.89
CA LEU A 70 8.03 -0.71 -11.25
C LEU A 70 7.83 -1.75 -12.36
N THR A 71 6.66 -2.38 -12.38
CA THR A 71 6.32 -3.43 -13.35
C THR A 71 5.52 -2.89 -14.54
N ASN A 72 5.22 -1.59 -14.54
CA ASN A 72 4.42 -0.89 -15.55
C ASN A 72 3.14 -1.64 -15.92
N THR A 73 2.39 -2.09 -14.91
CA THR A 73 1.13 -2.82 -15.09
C THR A 73 0.06 -2.32 -14.12
N LYS A 74 -1.18 -2.32 -14.60
CA LYS A 74 -2.38 -2.03 -13.78
C LYS A 74 -2.97 -3.28 -13.11
N GLY A 75 -2.52 -4.48 -13.48
CA GLY A 75 -3.03 -5.74 -12.93
C GLY A 75 -1.93 -6.60 -12.32
N HIS A 76 -2.33 -7.58 -11.51
CA HIS A 76 -1.46 -8.47 -10.72
C HIS A 76 -0.99 -9.70 -11.50
N GLY A 77 -0.53 -9.50 -12.74
CA GLY A 77 0.02 -10.59 -13.54
C GLY A 77 1.37 -11.10 -13.02
N ALA A 78 1.97 -12.07 -13.72
CA ALA A 78 3.22 -12.72 -13.29
C ALA A 78 4.36 -11.74 -12.93
N LYS A 79 4.53 -10.64 -13.69
CA LYS A 79 5.54 -9.61 -13.38
C LYS A 79 5.33 -8.95 -12.01
N PHE A 80 4.08 -8.60 -11.72
CA PHE A 80 3.69 -8.01 -10.44
C PHE A 80 3.94 -9.00 -9.31
N LEU A 81 3.41 -10.23 -9.44
CA LEU A 81 3.51 -11.27 -8.41
C LEU A 81 4.96 -11.65 -8.12
N ASN A 82 5.79 -11.83 -9.15
CA ASN A 82 7.21 -12.12 -8.98
C ASN A 82 7.92 -11.01 -8.23
N LYS A 83 7.58 -9.74 -8.49
CA LYS A 83 8.18 -8.61 -7.78
C LYS A 83 7.69 -8.54 -6.34
N LEU A 84 6.39 -8.76 -6.09
CA LEU A 84 5.84 -8.81 -4.74
C LEU A 84 6.48 -9.93 -3.90
N LEU A 85 6.59 -11.13 -4.47
CA LEU A 85 7.21 -12.29 -3.84
C LEU A 85 8.73 -12.15 -3.63
N SER A 86 9.38 -11.22 -4.34
CA SER A 86 10.79 -10.88 -4.08
C SER A 86 11.00 -10.00 -2.84
N ILE A 87 9.92 -9.40 -2.33
CA ILE A 87 9.93 -8.48 -1.18
C ILE A 87 9.28 -9.12 0.04
N TYR A 88 8.15 -9.80 -0.16
CA TYR A 88 7.39 -10.43 0.90
C TYR A 88 7.22 -11.93 0.63
N SER A 89 7.28 -12.72 1.69
CA SER A 89 6.83 -14.12 1.64
C SER A 89 5.31 -14.22 1.44
N MET A 90 4.83 -15.38 1.02
CA MET A 90 3.40 -15.61 0.85
C MET A 90 2.63 -15.48 2.18
N ASP A 91 3.25 -15.85 3.30
CA ASP A 91 2.67 -15.73 4.63
C ASP A 91 2.53 -14.26 5.04
N GLU A 92 3.53 -13.43 4.74
CA GLU A 92 3.46 -11.98 4.98
C GLU A 92 2.37 -11.32 4.11
N ILE A 93 2.30 -11.67 2.82
CA ILE A 93 1.25 -11.17 1.91
C ILE A 93 -0.13 -11.52 2.48
N THR A 94 -0.34 -12.80 2.81
CA THR A 94 -1.61 -13.29 3.35
C THR A 94 -1.97 -12.58 4.66
N LYS A 95 -1.00 -12.41 5.55
CA LYS A 95 -1.17 -11.69 6.82
C LYS A 95 -1.62 -10.24 6.57
N TYR A 96 -0.87 -9.48 5.77
CA TYR A 96 -1.16 -8.06 5.56
C TYR A 96 -2.50 -7.85 4.83
N GLU A 97 -2.79 -8.63 3.79
CA GLU A 97 -4.07 -8.55 3.09
C GLU A 97 -5.25 -8.87 4.02
N THR A 98 -5.10 -9.87 4.90
CA THR A 98 -6.12 -10.23 5.89
C THR A 98 -6.34 -9.13 6.93
N GLU A 99 -5.26 -8.52 7.43
CA GLU A 99 -5.32 -7.41 8.40
C GLU A 99 -6.00 -6.18 7.78
N ILE A 100 -5.63 -5.82 6.55
CA ILE A 100 -6.23 -4.70 5.80
C ILE A 100 -7.72 -4.95 5.57
N TYR A 101 -8.08 -6.15 5.10
CA TYR A 101 -9.47 -6.53 4.89
C TYR A 101 -10.31 -6.45 6.16
N SER A 102 -9.76 -6.97 7.27
CA SER A 102 -10.41 -6.94 8.58
C SER A 102 -10.63 -5.50 9.07
N ALA A 103 -9.67 -4.62 8.85
CA ALA A 103 -9.80 -3.21 9.21
C ALA A 103 -10.89 -2.51 8.38
N ILE A 104 -10.95 -2.79 7.07
CA ILE A 104 -11.99 -2.25 6.17
C ILE A 104 -13.39 -2.66 6.62
N GLN A 105 -13.57 -3.94 6.96
CA GLN A 105 -14.85 -4.45 7.46
C GLN A 105 -15.25 -3.80 8.79
N LYS A 106 -14.34 -3.74 9.76
CA LYS A 106 -14.61 -3.13 11.07
C LYS A 106 -15.00 -1.66 10.96
N SER A 107 -14.41 -0.94 10.01
CA SER A 107 -14.67 0.49 9.81
C SER A 107 -15.85 0.77 8.88
N ASN A 108 -16.63 -0.25 8.47
CA ASN A 108 -17.75 -0.14 7.52
C ASN A 108 -17.37 0.57 6.20
N LEU A 109 -16.10 0.47 5.80
CA LEU A 109 -15.60 1.15 4.61
C LEU A 109 -16.03 0.38 3.37
N ARG A 110 -16.94 0.95 2.58
CA ARG A 110 -17.28 0.43 1.24
C ARG A 110 -16.15 0.75 0.26
N THR A 111 -15.04 0.01 0.35
CA THR A 111 -13.87 0.19 -0.52
C THR A 111 -13.63 -1.01 -1.43
N LYS A 112 -13.08 -0.75 -2.62
CA LYS A 112 -12.67 -1.82 -3.55
C LYS A 112 -11.31 -2.38 -3.10
N LEU A 113 -11.22 -3.71 -3.02
CA LEU A 113 -10.01 -4.43 -2.62
C LEU A 113 -8.86 -4.21 -3.61
N LEU A 114 -7.64 -4.35 -3.09
CA LEU A 114 -6.39 -4.32 -3.85
C LEU A 114 -6.38 -5.45 -4.89
#